data_AF-A0A0A2J6C5-F1
#
_entry.id   AF-A0A0A2J6C5-F1
#
_cell.length_a   1.000
_cell.length_b   1.000
_cell.length_c   1.000
_cell.angle_alpha   90.00
_cell.angle_beta   90.00
_cell.angle_gamma   90.00
#
_symmetry.space_group_name_H-M   'P 1'
#
loop_
_entity.id
_entity.type
_entity.pdbx_description
1 polymer ?
#
loop_
_entity_poly.entity_id
_entity_poly.type
_entity_poly.pdbx_seq_one_letter_code
_entity_poly.pdbx_strand_id
1 'polypeptide(L)'
;MPTTSEENSIFDFEVSENEIDMAKSVPKLKGPSNWRDWEVMMFMVLGTNNRVYVQLIRDEIKMPPAPVYEDPSHDSVKALLFKEAEGDKEKKALITEAAIETRSIQIVTFNSELRKNHADGEEKWERANNRDFLQFVSTLGPEAFSAVSHVTNVREAYLELKNVYWSPSHIAIYHRFKKFVNLRYKKGDPETFMIRFKNALGDYTAFVGNMAPMQELCHFKRAVLGNLRCRWFILNLRINEEDPDWIDQVYHDFIEAVRLNQMLSKS
;
A
#
# COMPACT_ATOMS: atom_id res chain seq x y z
N MET A 1 -22.56 5.66 11.34
CA MET A 1 -21.71 5.75 12.54
C MET A 1 -20.28 5.53 12.09
N PRO A 2 -19.36 6.47 12.30
CA PRO A 2 -17.96 6.22 12.04
C PRO A 2 -17.40 5.45 13.24
N THR A 3 -16.99 4.20 13.01
CA THR A 3 -16.09 3.48 13.91
C THR A 3 -14.79 4.27 13.96
N THR A 4 -14.49 4.88 15.11
CA THR A 4 -13.15 5.33 15.47
C THR A 4 -12.22 4.15 15.25
N SER A 5 -11.34 4.24 14.25
CA SER A 5 -10.15 3.40 14.24
C SER A 5 -9.39 3.76 15.52
N GLU A 6 -9.36 2.86 16.49
CA GLU A 6 -8.33 2.89 17.52
C GLU A 6 -7.00 2.82 16.77
N GLU A 7 -6.38 3.98 16.55
CA GLU A 7 -5.00 4.05 16.12
C GLU A 7 -4.17 3.52 17.28
N ASN A 8 -3.93 2.21 17.28
CA ASN A 8 -3.04 1.59 18.24
C ASN A 8 -1.67 2.28 18.12
N SER A 9 -1.23 2.87 19.22
CA SER A 9 0.08 3.51 19.29
C SER A 9 1.14 2.48 19.62
N ILE A 10 2.39 2.68 19.18
CA ILE A 10 3.50 1.84 19.65
C ILE A 10 3.68 1.93 21.17
N PHE A 11 3.22 3.05 21.76
CA PHE A 11 3.24 3.27 23.20
C PHE A 11 2.28 2.34 23.97
N ASP A 12 1.28 1.77 23.29
CA ASP A 12 0.30 0.83 23.85
C ASP A 12 0.73 -0.64 23.65
N PHE A 13 1.94 -0.87 23.14
CA PHE A 13 2.44 -2.22 22.88
C PHE A 13 2.71 -2.97 24.19
N GLU A 14 1.96 -4.05 24.40
CA GLU A 14 2.18 -5.04 25.44
C GLU A 14 2.16 -6.46 24.85
N VAL A 15 2.97 -7.34 25.43
CA VAL A 15 3.01 -8.76 25.04
C VAL A 15 2.00 -9.52 25.89
N SER A 16 1.04 -10.17 25.24
CA SER A 16 0.09 -11.05 25.92
C SER A 16 0.76 -12.37 26.31
N GLU A 17 0.47 -12.88 27.50
CA GLU A 17 0.89 -14.23 27.91
C GLU A 17 0.18 -15.34 27.11
N ASN A 18 -0.93 -15.01 26.45
CA ASN A 18 -1.80 -15.94 25.73
C ASN A 18 -1.63 -15.86 24.20
N GLU A 19 -0.47 -15.42 23.72
CA GLU A 19 -0.18 -15.43 22.29
C GLU A 19 -0.22 -16.85 21.70
N ILE A 20 -0.91 -16.98 20.57
CA ILE A 20 -0.99 -18.22 19.80
C ILE A 20 0.40 -18.59 19.29
N ASP A 21 0.76 -19.86 19.43
CA ASP A 21 2.00 -20.41 18.87
C ASP A 21 1.94 -20.42 17.33
N MET A 22 2.63 -19.44 16.75
CA MET A 22 2.75 -19.25 15.31
C MET A 22 3.36 -20.47 14.60
N ALA A 23 4.36 -21.11 15.20
CA ALA A 23 5.05 -22.25 14.58
C ALA A 23 4.14 -23.48 14.43
N LYS A 24 3.12 -23.60 15.30
CA LYS A 24 2.10 -24.66 15.23
C LYS A 24 0.90 -24.29 14.36
N SER A 25 0.56 -23.00 14.31
CA SER A 25 -0.69 -22.52 13.71
C SER A 25 -0.54 -22.09 12.25
N VAL A 26 0.67 -21.70 11.84
CA VAL A 26 0.98 -21.26 10.47
C VAL A 26 1.79 -22.35 9.77
N PRO A 27 1.38 -22.83 8.58
CA PRO A 27 2.18 -23.80 7.83
C PRO A 27 3.53 -23.19 7.46
N LYS A 28 4.61 -23.96 7.48
CA LYS A 28 5.93 -23.41 7.12
C LYS A 28 5.96 -22.84 5.69
N LEU A 29 6.58 -21.67 5.49
CA LEU A 29 6.85 -21.16 4.15
C LEU A 29 7.87 -22.06 3.44
N LYS A 30 7.46 -22.66 2.32
CA LYS A 30 8.28 -23.60 1.51
C LYS A 30 8.75 -22.99 0.19
N GLY A 31 8.27 -21.80 -0.14
CA GLY A 31 8.61 -21.07 -1.35
C GLY A 31 7.38 -20.52 -2.07
N PRO A 32 7.47 -20.23 -3.39
CA PRO A 32 6.38 -19.57 -4.12
C PRO A 32 5.07 -20.38 -4.17
N SER A 33 5.17 -21.70 -4.05
CA SER A 33 4.02 -22.61 -4.18
C SER A 33 2.99 -22.48 -3.06
N ASN A 34 3.41 -22.05 -1.87
CA ASN A 34 2.51 -21.85 -0.72
C ASN A 34 2.56 -20.43 -0.14
N TRP A 35 3.18 -19.48 -0.84
CA TRP A 35 3.31 -18.09 -0.38
C TRP A 35 1.97 -17.50 0.06
N ARG A 36 0.92 -17.61 -0.78
CA ARG A 36 -0.34 -16.91 -0.52
C ARG A 36 -1.07 -17.46 0.70
N ASP A 37 -1.11 -18.78 0.85
CA ASP A 37 -1.75 -19.41 1.99
C ASP A 37 -0.97 -19.13 3.28
N TRP A 38 0.37 -19.16 3.19
CA TRP A 38 1.25 -18.77 4.29
C TRP A 38 1.04 -17.32 4.72
N GLU A 39 1.06 -16.38 3.77
CA GLU A 39 0.91 -14.94 4.03
C GLU A 39 -0.43 -14.62 4.71
N VAL A 40 -1.52 -15.22 4.23
CA VAL A 40 -2.85 -15.04 4.81
C VAL A 40 -2.92 -15.58 6.23
N MET A 41 -2.42 -16.78 6.48
CA MET A 41 -2.44 -17.37 7.83
C MET A 41 -1.49 -16.64 8.79
N MET A 42 -0.31 -16.24 8.32
CA MET A 42 0.68 -15.47 9.09
C MET A 42 0.08 -14.15 9.56
N PHE A 43 -0.52 -13.34 8.67
CA PHE A 43 -1.16 -12.09 9.07
C PHE A 43 -2.36 -12.28 9.99
N MET A 44 -3.14 -13.36 9.79
CA MET A 44 -4.29 -13.66 10.63
C MET A 44 -3.87 -13.99 12.08
N VAL A 45 -2.88 -14.87 12.25
CA VAL A 45 -2.41 -15.28 13.58
C VAL A 45 -1.65 -14.14 14.26
N LEU A 46 -0.76 -13.43 13.55
CA LEU A 46 -0.10 -12.24 14.10
C LEU A 46 -1.10 -11.19 14.56
N GLY A 47 -2.08 -10.86 13.73
CA GLY A 47 -3.11 -9.88 14.08
C GLY A 47 -4.01 -10.31 15.23
N THR A 48 -4.14 -11.62 15.46
CA THR A 48 -4.83 -12.17 16.63
C THR A 48 -3.98 -12.05 17.90
N ASN A 49 -2.67 -12.24 17.79
CA ASN A 49 -1.72 -12.10 18.90
C ASN A 49 -1.56 -10.64 19.32
N ASN A 50 -1.24 -9.77 18.36
CA ASN A 50 -1.20 -8.32 18.56
C ASN A 50 -1.34 -7.60 17.23
N ARG A 51 -2.25 -6.63 17.14
CA ARG A 51 -2.44 -5.82 15.92
C ARG A 51 -1.19 -5.04 15.51
N VAL A 52 -0.36 -4.62 16.48
CA VAL A 52 0.88 -3.87 16.24
C VAL A 52 1.83 -4.63 15.32
N TYR A 53 1.88 -5.97 15.41
CA TYR A 53 2.72 -6.81 14.53
C TYR A 53 2.37 -6.63 13.05
N VAL A 54 1.07 -6.70 12.74
CA VAL A 54 0.58 -6.48 11.37
C VAL A 54 0.88 -5.06 10.91
N GLN A 55 0.75 -4.07 11.80
CA GLN A 55 1.03 -2.67 11.51
C GLN A 55 2.51 -2.40 11.24
N LEU A 56 3.42 -3.06 11.97
CA LEU A 56 4.87 -3.00 11.73
C LEU A 56 5.21 -3.52 10.32
N ILE A 57 4.71 -4.71 9.96
CA ILE A 57 4.94 -5.30 8.63
C ILE A 57 4.37 -4.43 7.51
N ARG A 58 3.24 -3.74 7.76
CA ARG A 58 2.59 -2.85 6.78
C ARG A 58 3.15 -1.44 6.71
N ASP A 59 4.17 -1.10 7.50
CA ASP A 59 4.74 0.25 7.60
C ASP A 59 3.79 1.30 8.21
N GLU A 60 2.76 0.86 8.94
CA GLU A 60 1.78 1.74 9.58
C GLU A 60 2.32 2.32 10.90
N ILE A 61 3.20 1.58 11.59
CA ILE A 61 3.92 2.03 12.79
C ILE A 61 5.41 2.09 12.49
N LYS A 62 6.00 3.27 12.65
CA LYS A 62 7.41 3.53 12.37
C LYS A 62 8.19 3.79 13.64
N MET A 63 9.50 3.56 13.56
CA MET A 63 10.42 4.00 14.60
C MET A 63 10.23 5.51 14.82
N PRO A 64 10.05 5.97 16.08
CA PRO A 64 9.94 7.39 16.37
C PRO A 64 11.14 8.17 15.82
N PRO A 65 10.92 9.25 15.05
CA PRO A 65 12.02 10.06 14.56
C PRO A 65 12.73 10.76 15.72
N ALA A 66 14.02 11.05 15.54
CA ALA A 66 14.77 11.82 16.52
C ALA A 66 14.08 13.17 16.80
N PRO A 67 13.82 13.53 18.07
CA PRO A 67 13.15 14.77 18.41
C PRO A 67 14.04 15.98 18.14
N VAL A 68 13.40 17.11 17.83
CA VAL A 68 14.08 18.40 17.68
C VAL A 68 14.12 19.08 19.04
N TYR A 69 15.33 19.38 19.52
CA TYR A 69 15.53 20.08 20.78
C TYR A 69 15.63 21.59 20.56
N GLU A 70 15.01 22.35 21.45
CA GLU A 70 15.21 23.81 21.50
C GLU A 70 16.56 24.12 22.17
N ASP A 71 17.24 25.18 21.73
CA ASP A 71 18.51 25.60 22.33
C ASP A 71 18.24 26.39 23.63
N PRO A 72 18.69 25.90 24.80
CA PRO A 72 18.49 26.58 26.07
C PRO A 72 19.47 27.75 26.29
N SER A 73 20.38 28.03 25.36
CA SER A 73 21.35 29.12 25.50
C SER A 73 20.66 30.48 25.67
N HIS A 74 21.27 31.35 26.47
CA HIS A 74 20.71 32.66 26.80
C HIS A 74 20.36 33.48 25.55
N ASP A 75 21.26 33.54 24.57
CA ASP A 75 21.06 34.27 23.33
C ASP A 75 19.90 33.71 22.50
N SER A 76 19.79 32.38 22.40
CA SER A 76 18.71 31.72 21.67
C SER A 76 17.36 31.93 22.35
N VAL A 77 17.30 31.80 23.68
CA VAL A 77 16.08 32.03 24.46
C VAL A 77 15.66 33.49 24.40
N LYS A 78 16.61 34.42 24.49
CA LYS A 78 16.36 35.85 24.34
C LYS A 78 15.79 36.15 22.95
N ALA A 79 16.41 35.64 21.89
CA ALA A 79 15.92 35.81 20.53
C ALA A 79 14.51 35.23 20.34
N LEU A 80 14.23 34.07 20.93
CA LEU A 80 12.92 33.43 20.91
C LEU A 80 11.86 34.29 21.62
N LEU A 81 12.14 34.79 22.82
CA LEU A 81 11.23 35.68 23.55
C LEU A 81 10.97 36.99 22.81
N PHE A 82 12.00 37.59 22.19
CA PHE A 82 11.85 38.80 21.38
C PHE A 82 11.01 38.57 20.12
N LYS A 83 11.10 37.38 19.53
CA LYS A 83 10.26 36.95 18.40
C LYS A 83 8.82 36.70 18.84
N GLU A 84 8.58 36.07 19.98
CA GLU A 84 7.23 35.86 20.55
C GLU A 84 6.54 37.18 20.94
N ALA A 85 7.32 38.19 21.32
CA ALA A 85 6.84 39.53 21.68
C ALA A 85 6.72 40.50 20.49
N GLU A 86 6.84 40.02 19.25
CA GLU A 86 6.80 40.88 18.07
C GLU A 86 5.50 41.69 17.97
N GLY A 87 5.63 43.02 17.85
CA GLY A 87 4.50 43.96 17.84
C GLY A 87 3.97 44.39 19.21
N ASP A 88 4.38 43.76 20.31
CA ASP A 88 3.88 44.02 21.66
C ASP A 88 4.96 44.64 22.57
N LYS A 89 4.81 45.95 22.84
CA LYS A 89 5.77 46.71 23.66
C LYS A 89 5.74 46.31 25.14
N GLU A 90 4.59 45.86 25.65
CA GLU A 90 4.46 45.46 27.05
C GLU A 90 5.16 44.11 27.27
N LYS A 91 4.97 43.14 26.36
CA LYS A 91 5.71 41.87 26.42
C LYS A 91 7.21 42.05 26.27
N LYS A 92 7.67 42.96 25.40
CA LYS A 92 9.11 43.26 25.28
C LYS A 92 9.70 43.85 26.56
N ALA A 93 8.94 44.68 27.29
CA ALA A 93 9.39 45.23 28.57
C ALA A 93 9.52 44.15 29.67
N LEU A 94 8.82 43.03 29.53
CA LEU A 94 8.87 41.89 30.46
C LEU A 94 10.03 40.92 30.19
N ILE A 95 10.77 41.07 29.08
CA ILE A 95 11.97 40.26 28.77
C ILE A 95 13.12 40.74 29.66
N THR A 96 13.12 40.25 30.89
CA THR A 96 14.16 40.46 31.89
C THR A 96 15.12 39.28 31.94
N GLU A 97 16.27 39.46 32.58
CA GLU A 97 17.23 38.38 32.81
C GLU A 97 16.59 37.16 33.51
N ALA A 98 15.78 37.42 34.53
CA ALA A 98 15.04 36.37 35.25
C ALA A 98 14.02 35.64 34.35
N ALA A 99 13.39 36.34 33.39
CA ALA A 99 12.48 35.73 32.43
C ALA A 99 13.22 34.82 31.44
N ILE A 100 14.41 35.23 31.00
CA ILE A 100 15.29 34.43 30.13
C ILE A 100 15.78 33.18 30.88
N GLU A 101 16.25 33.32 32.12
CA GLU A 101 16.66 32.18 32.96
C GLU A 101 15.50 31.20 33.19
N THR A 102 14.32 31.71 33.55
CA THR A 102 13.13 30.87 33.77
C THR A 102 12.75 30.10 32.50
N ARG A 103 12.77 30.76 31.34
CA ARG A 103 12.46 30.12 30.05
C ARG A 103 13.53 29.10 29.64
N SER A 104 14.81 29.39 29.90
CA SER A 104 15.90 28.43 29.70
C SER A 104 15.69 27.15 30.53
N ILE A 105 15.31 27.27 31.81
CA ILE A 105 14.98 26.12 32.66
C ILE A 105 13.78 25.33 32.13
N GLN A 106 12.75 26.01 31.61
CA GLN A 106 11.60 25.35 30.99
C GLN A 106 12.02 24.54 29.76
N ILE A 107 12.85 25.11 28.88
CA ILE A 107 13.36 24.43 27.68
C ILE A 107 14.19 23.22 28.05
N VAL A 108 15.07 23.33 29.05
CA VAL A 108 15.86 22.18 29.55
C VAL A 108 14.96 21.06 30.04
N THR A 109 13.93 21.40 30.83
CA THR A 109 12.95 20.43 31.35
C THR A 109 12.17 19.76 30.20
N PHE A 110 11.64 20.55 29.27
CA PHE A 110 10.89 20.06 28.11
C PHE A 110 11.75 19.16 27.21
N ASN A 111 12.98 19.56 26.89
CA ASN A 111 13.92 18.75 26.13
C ASN A 111 14.24 17.43 26.85
N SER A 112 14.32 17.44 28.19
CA SER A 112 14.54 16.23 28.98
C SER A 112 13.35 15.27 28.92
N GLU A 113 12.13 15.79 28.97
CA GLU A 113 10.90 14.99 28.80
C GLU A 113 10.80 14.42 27.39
N LEU A 114 11.10 15.21 26.36
CA LEU A 114 11.15 14.75 24.97
C LEU A 114 12.14 13.59 24.79
N ARG A 115 13.35 13.69 25.36
CA ARG A 115 14.33 12.59 25.35
C ARG A 115 13.78 11.32 25.96
N LYS A 116 13.14 11.45 27.13
CA LYS A 116 12.58 10.31 27.85
C LYS A 116 11.46 9.64 27.05
N ASN A 117 10.56 10.43 26.47
CA ASN A 117 9.46 9.90 25.66
C ASN A 117 9.95 9.26 24.36
N HIS A 118 10.97 9.86 23.72
CA HIS A 118 11.60 9.28 22.53
C HIS A 118 12.27 7.95 22.84
N ALA A 119 13.05 7.87 23.93
CA ALA A 119 13.68 6.62 24.37
C ALA A 119 12.66 5.51 24.70
N ASP A 120 11.55 5.83 25.40
CA ASP A 120 10.47 4.85 25.65
C ASP A 120 9.85 4.35 24.33
N GLY A 121 9.65 5.26 23.38
CA GLY A 121 9.11 4.93 22.06
C GLY A 121 10.05 4.02 21.25
N GLU A 122 11.35 4.31 21.24
CA GLU A 122 12.37 3.48 20.60
C GLU A 122 12.41 2.09 21.23
N GLU A 123 12.47 2.00 22.56
CA GLU A 123 12.52 0.73 23.29
C GLU A 123 11.28 -0.13 23.00
N LYS A 124 10.09 0.48 23.01
CA LYS A 124 8.83 -0.23 22.68
C LYS A 124 8.79 -0.68 21.24
N TRP A 125 9.23 0.16 20.30
CA TRP A 125 9.30 -0.20 18.89
C TRP A 125 10.25 -1.38 18.67
N GLU A 126 11.46 -1.34 19.25
CA GLU A 126 12.43 -2.42 19.15
C GLU A 126 11.91 -3.72 19.77
N ARG A 127 11.27 -3.64 20.95
CA ARG A 127 10.67 -4.79 21.61
C ARG A 127 9.58 -5.42 20.74
N ALA A 128 8.70 -4.61 20.17
CA ALA A 128 7.63 -5.06 19.29
C ALA A 128 8.19 -5.71 18.02
N ASN A 129 9.13 -5.04 17.34
CA ASN A 129 9.79 -5.56 16.16
C ASN A 129 10.51 -6.87 16.43
N ASN A 130 11.25 -6.98 17.53
CA ASN A 130 11.97 -8.21 17.88
C ASN A 130 11.02 -9.35 18.21
N ARG A 131 9.93 -9.08 18.95
CA ARG A 131 8.92 -10.10 19.27
C ARG A 131 8.18 -10.58 18.02
N ASP A 132 7.80 -9.66 17.14
CA ASP A 132 7.17 -9.96 15.86
C ASP A 132 8.13 -10.75 14.95
N PHE A 133 9.37 -10.30 14.82
CA PHE A 133 10.39 -10.98 14.03
C PHE A 133 10.59 -12.43 14.47
N LEU A 134 10.68 -12.69 15.78
CA LEU A 134 10.79 -14.06 16.31
C LEU A 134 9.57 -14.92 15.95
N GLN A 135 8.36 -14.37 16.05
CA GLN A 135 7.13 -15.04 15.66
C GLN A 135 7.09 -15.30 14.15
N PHE A 136 7.45 -14.31 13.35
CA PHE A 136 7.55 -14.37 11.90
C PHE A 136 8.52 -15.47 11.43
N VAL A 137 9.77 -15.45 11.91
CA VAL A 137 10.79 -16.44 11.52
C VAL A 137 10.43 -17.86 11.97
N SER A 138 9.66 -17.99 13.06
CA SER A 138 9.14 -19.29 13.51
C SER A 138 8.20 -19.95 12.50
N THR A 139 7.70 -19.22 11.50
CA THR A 139 6.85 -19.75 10.42
C THR A 139 7.62 -20.05 9.13
N LEU A 140 8.93 -19.78 9.09
CA LEU A 140 9.75 -19.97 7.90
C LEU A 140 10.31 -21.40 7.83
N GLY A 141 10.38 -21.94 6.60
CA GLY A 141 11.21 -23.10 6.28
C GLY A 141 12.70 -22.72 6.21
N PRO A 142 13.61 -23.71 6.11
CA PRO A 142 15.06 -23.47 6.15
C PRO A 142 15.56 -22.49 5.08
N GLU A 143 15.09 -22.63 3.85
CA GLU A 143 15.51 -21.79 2.72
C GLU A 143 15.04 -20.35 2.89
N ALA A 144 13.78 -20.17 3.29
CA ALA A 144 13.20 -18.85 3.56
C ALA A 144 13.90 -18.18 4.75
N PHE A 145 14.18 -18.93 5.83
CA PHE A 145 14.90 -18.41 6.99
C PHE A 145 16.32 -17.96 6.61
N SER A 146 17.06 -18.78 5.86
CA SER A 146 18.40 -18.44 5.39
C SER A 146 18.41 -17.18 4.52
N ALA A 147 17.34 -16.91 3.77
CA ALA A 147 17.25 -15.74 2.91
C ALA A 147 17.14 -14.42 3.69
N VAL A 148 16.68 -14.45 4.95
CA VAL A 148 16.47 -13.25 5.78
C VAL A 148 17.23 -13.29 7.10
N SER A 149 18.16 -14.24 7.29
CA SER A 149 18.88 -14.40 8.55
C SER A 149 19.80 -13.21 8.89
N HIS A 150 20.12 -12.36 7.92
CA HIS A 150 20.89 -11.12 8.11
C HIS A 150 20.02 -9.93 8.51
N VAL A 151 18.69 -10.06 8.42
CA VAL A 151 17.75 -8.96 8.68
C VAL A 151 17.30 -9.02 10.13
N THR A 152 17.16 -7.86 10.77
CA THR A 152 16.64 -7.71 12.14
C THR A 152 15.28 -7.03 12.21
N ASN A 153 14.85 -6.40 11.11
CA ASN A 153 13.56 -5.75 10.97
C ASN A 153 12.54 -6.68 10.31
N VAL A 154 11.40 -6.91 10.97
CA VAL A 154 10.35 -7.84 10.48
C VAL A 154 9.76 -7.42 9.14
N ARG A 155 9.59 -6.12 8.91
CA ARG A 155 9.08 -5.58 7.64
C ARG A 155 10.07 -5.81 6.52
N GLU A 156 11.35 -5.53 6.75
CA GLU A 156 12.40 -5.75 5.74
C GLU A 156 12.48 -7.22 5.36
N ALA A 157 12.46 -8.12 6.36
CA ALA A 157 12.44 -9.56 6.12
C ALA A 157 11.22 -10.00 5.31
N TYR A 158 10.03 -9.48 5.66
CA TYR A 158 8.82 -9.74 4.87
C TYR A 158 8.94 -9.23 3.43
N LEU A 159 9.47 -8.03 3.20
CA LEU A 159 9.64 -7.47 1.86
C LEU A 159 10.66 -8.24 1.02
N GLU A 160 11.76 -8.71 1.61
CA GLU A 160 12.72 -9.57 0.94
C GLU A 160 12.07 -10.89 0.53
N LEU A 161 11.40 -11.59 1.46
CA LEU A 161 10.70 -12.83 1.15
C LEU A 161 9.59 -12.63 0.13
N LYS A 162 8.90 -11.49 0.19
CA LYS A 162 7.92 -11.11 -0.83
C LYS A 162 8.63 -10.98 -2.16
N ASN A 163 9.70 -10.22 -2.29
CA ASN A 163 10.42 -10.10 -3.57
C ASN A 163 10.91 -11.46 -4.13
N VAL A 164 11.28 -12.40 -3.27
CA VAL A 164 11.76 -13.74 -3.66
C VAL A 164 10.61 -14.69 -4.03
N TYR A 165 9.54 -14.74 -3.22
CA TYR A 165 8.50 -15.77 -3.31
C TYR A 165 7.15 -15.26 -3.80
N TRP A 166 6.92 -13.95 -3.75
CA TRP A 166 5.88 -13.26 -4.52
C TRP A 166 6.30 -13.16 -5.98
N SER A 167 6.41 -14.32 -6.63
CA SER A 167 6.21 -14.39 -8.06
C SER A 167 4.69 -14.35 -8.27
N PRO A 168 4.11 -13.35 -8.97
CA PRO A 168 2.78 -13.54 -9.53
C PRO A 168 2.90 -14.80 -10.39
N SER A 169 2.40 -15.93 -9.88
CA SER A 169 2.78 -17.22 -10.44
C SER A 169 2.55 -17.19 -11.94
N HIS A 170 3.46 -17.75 -12.75
CA HIS A 170 3.24 -17.83 -14.20
C HIS A 170 1.84 -18.38 -14.51
N ILE A 171 1.31 -19.24 -13.64
CA ILE A 171 -0.05 -19.75 -13.62
C ILE A 171 -1.10 -18.63 -13.38
N ALA A 172 -0.93 -17.75 -12.39
CA ALA A 172 -1.82 -16.62 -12.12
C ALA A 172 -1.79 -15.56 -13.23
N ILE A 173 -0.61 -15.25 -13.78
CA ILE A 173 -0.47 -14.37 -14.97
C ILE A 173 -1.14 -15.04 -16.17
N TYR A 174 -0.87 -16.33 -16.39
CA TYR A 174 -1.48 -17.11 -17.45
C TYR A 174 -3.00 -17.19 -17.30
N HIS A 175 -3.54 -17.32 -16.09
CA HIS A 175 -5.00 -17.28 -15.86
C HIS A 175 -5.60 -15.92 -16.18
N ARG A 176 -4.93 -14.81 -15.83
CA ARG A 176 -5.35 -13.44 -16.20
C ARG A 176 -5.31 -13.24 -17.71
N PHE A 177 -4.21 -13.62 -18.34
CA PHE A 177 -4.08 -13.63 -19.79
C PHE A 177 -5.19 -14.48 -20.43
N LYS A 178 -5.42 -15.70 -19.94
CA LYS A 178 -6.46 -16.61 -20.42
C LYS A 178 -7.86 -16.02 -20.24
N LYS A 179 -8.15 -15.35 -19.12
CA LYS A 179 -9.42 -14.64 -18.86
C LYS A 179 -9.62 -13.51 -19.88
N PHE A 180 -8.58 -12.71 -20.10
CA PHE A 180 -8.57 -11.61 -21.05
C PHE A 180 -8.76 -12.09 -22.50
N VAL A 181 -7.91 -13.01 -23.00
CA VAL A 181 -7.96 -13.47 -24.40
C VAL A 181 -9.16 -14.36 -24.74
N ASN A 182 -9.88 -14.88 -23.74
CA ASN A 182 -11.12 -15.63 -23.92
C ASN A 182 -12.39 -14.80 -23.70
N LEU A 183 -12.27 -13.52 -23.35
CA LEU A 183 -13.42 -12.64 -23.25
C LEU A 183 -14.05 -12.47 -24.64
N ARG A 184 -15.36 -12.68 -24.73
CA ARG A 184 -16.12 -12.57 -25.98
C ARG A 184 -17.39 -11.76 -25.76
N TYR A 185 -17.67 -10.86 -26.68
CA TYR A 185 -18.97 -10.21 -26.78
C TYR A 185 -19.93 -11.12 -27.55
N LYS A 186 -21.00 -11.61 -26.90
CA LYS A 186 -21.99 -12.51 -27.53
C LYS A 186 -23.33 -11.82 -27.78
N LYS A 187 -23.89 -11.21 -26.73
CA LYS A 187 -25.18 -10.49 -26.74
C LYS A 187 -25.24 -9.59 -25.49
N GLY A 188 -26.16 -8.64 -25.49
CA GLY A 188 -26.42 -7.77 -24.35
C GLY A 188 -26.07 -6.32 -24.62
N ASP A 189 -25.84 -5.59 -23.55
CA ASP A 189 -25.45 -4.19 -23.59
C ASP A 189 -23.94 -4.03 -23.90
N PRO A 190 -23.55 -3.26 -24.93
CA PRO A 190 -22.15 -3.06 -25.30
C PRO A 190 -21.35 -2.30 -24.25
N GLU A 191 -21.95 -1.38 -23.47
CA GLU A 191 -21.24 -0.66 -22.39
C GLU A 191 -20.81 -1.62 -21.26
N THR A 192 -21.72 -2.48 -20.83
CA THR A 192 -21.43 -3.53 -19.85
C THR A 192 -20.29 -4.44 -20.32
N PHE A 193 -20.23 -4.74 -21.62
CA PHE A 193 -19.10 -5.48 -22.20
C PHE A 193 -17.80 -4.67 -22.14
N MET A 194 -17.83 -3.38 -22.49
CA MET A 194 -16.66 -2.51 -22.45
C MET A 194 -16.06 -2.39 -21.04
N ILE A 195 -16.90 -2.23 -20.01
CA ILE A 195 -16.45 -2.24 -18.62
C ILE A 195 -15.71 -3.55 -18.29
N ARG A 196 -16.28 -4.69 -18.67
CA ARG A 196 -15.66 -6.00 -18.44
C ARG A 196 -14.34 -6.17 -19.21
N PHE A 197 -14.26 -5.63 -20.43
CA PHE A 197 -13.05 -5.66 -21.25
C PHE A 197 -11.94 -4.81 -20.62
N LYS A 198 -12.23 -3.54 -20.28
CA LYS A 198 -11.27 -2.63 -19.64
C LYS A 198 -10.79 -3.17 -18.28
N ASN A 199 -11.70 -3.75 -17.48
CA ASN A 199 -11.31 -4.39 -16.22
C ASN A 199 -10.39 -5.61 -16.44
N ALA A 200 -10.69 -6.47 -17.42
CA ALA A 200 -9.85 -7.63 -17.71
C ALA A 200 -8.49 -7.26 -18.30
N LEU A 201 -8.42 -6.16 -19.06
CA LEU A 201 -7.17 -5.59 -19.55
C LEU A 201 -6.34 -5.01 -18.40
N GLY A 202 -6.94 -4.18 -17.55
CA GLY A 202 -6.31 -3.61 -16.36
C GLY A 202 -5.79 -4.68 -15.39
N ASP A 203 -6.57 -5.74 -15.16
CA ASP A 203 -6.18 -6.91 -14.37
C ASP A 203 -4.90 -7.59 -14.90
N TYR A 204 -4.66 -7.51 -16.22
CA TYR A 204 -3.49 -8.12 -16.87
C TYR A 204 -2.30 -7.16 -16.91
N THR A 205 -2.50 -5.92 -17.37
CA THR A 205 -1.44 -4.91 -17.53
C THR A 205 -0.84 -4.45 -16.20
N ALA A 206 -1.58 -4.55 -15.09
CA ALA A 206 -1.05 -4.34 -13.74
C ALA A 206 0.15 -5.25 -13.39
N PHE A 207 0.30 -6.39 -14.08
CA PHE A 207 1.37 -7.36 -13.81
C PHE A 207 2.42 -7.45 -14.91
N VAL A 208 2.05 -7.17 -16.17
CA VAL A 208 2.96 -7.29 -17.32
C VAL A 208 3.44 -5.95 -17.88
N GLY A 209 2.94 -4.85 -17.34
CA GLY A 209 3.15 -3.49 -17.87
C GLY A 209 2.11 -3.10 -18.91
N ASN A 210 2.26 -1.88 -19.44
CA ASN A 210 1.34 -1.31 -20.41
C ASN A 210 1.36 -2.09 -21.74
N MET A 211 0.17 -2.30 -22.31
CA MET A 211 0.01 -2.90 -23.62
C MET A 211 0.10 -1.83 -24.70
N ALA A 212 0.74 -2.13 -25.83
CA ALA A 212 0.74 -1.21 -26.96
C ALA A 212 -0.68 -1.07 -27.54
N PRO A 213 -1.15 0.13 -27.92
CA PRO A 213 -2.52 0.35 -28.41
C PRO A 213 -2.94 -0.59 -29.55
N MET A 214 -2.01 -0.92 -30.46
CA MET A 214 -2.27 -1.88 -31.54
C MET A 214 -2.50 -3.32 -31.07
N GLN A 215 -1.82 -3.74 -30.00
CA GLN A 215 -2.04 -5.06 -29.39
C GLN A 215 -3.40 -5.10 -28.70
N GLU A 216 -3.75 -4.03 -27.99
CA GLU A 216 -5.05 -3.87 -27.34
C GLU A 216 -6.20 -3.95 -28.36
N LEU A 217 -6.06 -3.24 -29.48
CA LEU A 217 -7.00 -3.32 -30.60
C LEU A 217 -7.11 -4.75 -31.15
N CYS A 218 -6.02 -5.47 -31.34
CA CYS A 218 -6.05 -6.86 -31.81
C CYS A 218 -6.87 -7.75 -30.87
N HIS A 219 -6.68 -7.60 -29.55
CA HIS A 219 -7.44 -8.32 -28.55
C HIS A 219 -8.92 -7.92 -28.54
N PHE A 220 -9.21 -6.63 -28.68
CA PHE A 220 -10.58 -6.11 -28.78
C PHE A 220 -11.30 -6.67 -30.01
N LYS A 221 -10.69 -6.58 -31.20
CA LYS A 221 -11.22 -7.16 -32.45
C LYS A 221 -11.53 -8.65 -32.24
N ARG A 222 -10.60 -9.41 -31.67
CA ARG A 222 -10.81 -10.84 -31.36
C ARG A 222 -11.98 -11.08 -30.39
N ALA A 223 -12.19 -10.19 -29.43
CA ALA A 223 -13.27 -10.30 -28.46
C ALA A 223 -14.65 -10.08 -29.09
N VAL A 224 -14.77 -9.25 -30.13
CA VAL A 224 -16.05 -8.90 -30.77
C VAL A 224 -16.32 -9.62 -32.10
N LEU A 225 -15.29 -10.11 -32.80
CA LEU A 225 -15.39 -10.72 -34.13
C LEU A 225 -16.37 -11.91 -34.19
N GLY A 226 -16.50 -12.66 -33.10
CA GLY A 226 -17.43 -13.80 -33.02
C GLY A 226 -18.92 -13.42 -33.06
N ASN A 227 -19.24 -12.13 -32.98
CA ASN A 227 -20.62 -11.64 -33.08
C ASN A 227 -20.88 -11.05 -34.46
N LEU A 228 -21.83 -11.65 -35.20
CA LEU A 228 -22.22 -11.19 -36.54
C LEU A 228 -22.65 -9.71 -36.58
N ARG A 229 -23.24 -9.19 -35.49
CA ARG A 229 -23.65 -7.78 -35.40
C ARG A 229 -22.46 -6.82 -35.34
N CYS A 230 -21.31 -7.31 -34.87
CA CYS A 230 -20.08 -6.52 -34.78
C CYS A 230 -19.26 -6.59 -36.07
N ARG A 231 -19.60 -7.49 -37.00
CA ARG A 231 -18.88 -7.62 -38.27
C ARG A 231 -18.91 -6.33 -39.09
N TRP A 232 -20.05 -5.64 -39.10
CA TRP A 232 -20.19 -4.36 -39.80
C TRP A 232 -19.31 -3.27 -39.18
N PHE A 233 -19.27 -3.17 -37.85
CA PHE A 233 -18.37 -2.27 -37.14
C PHE A 233 -16.90 -2.55 -37.49
N ILE A 234 -16.48 -3.82 -37.41
CA ILE A 234 -15.08 -4.21 -37.70
C ILE A 234 -14.68 -3.89 -39.14
N LEU A 235 -15.57 -4.09 -40.12
CA LEU A 235 -15.29 -3.81 -41.53
C LEU A 235 -15.18 -2.31 -41.84
N ASN A 236 -15.87 -1.46 -41.08
CA ASN A 236 -15.89 -0.01 -41.28
C ASN A 236 -15.00 0.77 -40.31
N LEU A 237 -14.28 0.07 -39.42
CA LEU A 237 -13.42 0.69 -38.44
C LEU A 237 -12.28 1.47 -39.11
N ARG A 238 -12.22 2.77 -38.89
CA ARG A 238 -11.12 3.65 -39.31
C ARG A 238 -10.36 4.07 -38.07
N ILE A 239 -9.04 3.97 -38.13
CA ILE A 239 -8.15 4.31 -37.01
C ILE A 239 -7.30 5.48 -37.45
N ASN A 240 -7.22 6.50 -36.61
CA ASN A 240 -6.28 7.60 -36.75
C ASN A 240 -5.14 7.40 -35.77
N GLU A 241 -4.02 6.83 -36.23
CA GLU A 241 -2.87 6.54 -35.35
C GLU A 241 -2.15 7.81 -34.86
N GLU A 242 -2.44 8.97 -35.45
CA GLU A 242 -1.89 10.27 -35.03
C GLU A 242 -2.57 10.83 -33.76
N ASP A 243 -3.75 10.32 -33.42
CA ASP A 243 -4.48 10.72 -32.22
C ASP A 243 -4.02 9.87 -31.01
N PRO A 244 -3.45 10.44 -29.94
CA PRO A 244 -2.98 9.67 -28.79
C PRO A 244 -4.07 8.83 -28.11
N ASP A 245 -5.34 9.20 -28.24
CA ASP A 245 -6.47 8.57 -27.57
C ASP A 245 -7.37 7.76 -28.52
N TRP A 246 -6.84 7.41 -29.71
CA TRP A 246 -7.61 6.73 -30.76
C TRP A 246 -8.29 5.43 -30.30
N ILE A 247 -7.71 4.73 -29.33
CA ILE A 247 -8.27 3.47 -28.81
C ILE A 247 -9.58 3.69 -28.05
N ASP A 248 -9.71 4.81 -27.35
CA ASP A 248 -10.96 5.16 -26.65
C ASP A 248 -12.05 5.55 -27.64
N GLN A 249 -11.68 6.18 -28.76
CA GLN A 249 -12.61 6.44 -29.86
C GLN A 249 -13.14 5.14 -30.47
N VAL A 250 -12.28 4.12 -30.66
CA VAL A 250 -12.70 2.79 -31.14
C VAL A 250 -13.75 2.16 -30.21
N TYR A 251 -13.62 2.35 -28.89
CA TYR A 251 -14.59 1.85 -27.92
C TYR A 251 -15.92 2.57 -27.97
N HIS A 252 -15.88 3.89 -28.14
CA HIS A 252 -17.07 4.70 -28.32
C HIS A 252 -17.83 4.28 -29.58
N ASP A 253 -17.15 4.20 -30.72
CA ASP A 253 -17.74 3.84 -32.01
C ASP A 253 -18.35 2.43 -31.99
N PHE A 254 -17.73 1.50 -31.25
CA PHE A 254 -18.28 0.16 -31.05
C PHE A 254 -19.63 0.19 -30.34
N ILE A 255 -19.73 0.96 -29.25
CA ILE A 255 -20.96 1.07 -28.46
C ILE A 255 -22.09 1.62 -29.34
N GLU A 256 -21.82 2.70 -30.08
CA GLU A 256 -22.78 3.32 -30.98
C GLU A 256 -23.22 2.38 -32.10
N ALA A 257 -22.28 1.78 -32.82
CA ALA A 257 -22.57 0.89 -33.94
C ALA A 257 -23.41 -0.32 -33.53
N VAL A 258 -23.12 -0.89 -32.35
CA VAL A 258 -23.88 -2.04 -31.83
C VAL A 258 -25.28 -1.62 -31.39
N ARG A 259 -25.45 -0.45 -30.77
CA ARG A 259 -26.77 0.08 -30.38
C ARG A 259 -27.65 0.36 -31.59
N LEU A 260 -27.09 1.02 -32.62
CA LEU A 260 -27.79 1.28 -33.88
C LEU A 260 -28.27 -0.01 -34.54
N ASN A 261 -27.41 -1.02 -34.61
CA ASN A 261 -27.77 -2.33 -35.18
C ASN A 261 -28.89 -3.01 -34.35
N GLN A 262 -28.84 -2.92 -33.01
CA GLN A 262 -29.90 -3.44 -32.15
C GLN A 262 -31.26 -2.75 -32.39
N MET A 263 -31.27 -1.44 -32.63
CA MET A 263 -32.48 -0.69 -32.97
C MET A 263 -33.07 -1.11 -34.32
N LEU A 264 -32.21 -1.21 -35.35
CA LEU A 264 -32.63 -1.60 -36.70
C LEU A 264 -33.13 -3.06 -36.77
N SER A 265 -32.61 -3.96 -35.93
CA SER A 265 -33.03 -5.37 -35.88
C SER A 265 -34.38 -5.62 -35.16
N LYS A 266 -34.97 -4.60 -34.54
CA LYS A 266 -36.27 -4.67 -33.84
C LYS A 266 -37.42 -4.06 -34.64
N SER A 267 -37.12 -3.43 -35.78
CA SER A 267 -38.11 -2.90 -36.74
C SER A 267 -38.39 -3.91 -37.85
#